data_AF-A0A2S9G6S5-F1
#
_entry.id   AF-A0A2S9G6S5-F1
#
_cell.length_a   1.000
_cell.length_b   1.000
_cell.length_c   1.000
_cell.angle_alpha   90.00
_cell.angle_beta   90.00
_cell.angle_gamma   90.00
#
_symmetry.space_group_name_H-M   'P 1'
#
loop_
_entity.id
_entity.type
_entity.pdbx_description
1 polymer ?
#
loop_
_entity_poly.entity_id
_entity_poly.type
_entity_poly.pdbx_seq_one_letter_code
_entity_poly.pdbx_strand_id
1 'polypeptide(L)'
;PMDRFHRRLLWPIRASGGEVIGFGARRIFDDDQMEAKYVNTPGTVLYKKSAVLFGLDLARRDIAKAHRAVVVEGYTDVMAMHLAG
;
A
#
# COMPACT_ATOMS: atom_id res chain seq x y z
N PRO A 1 -18.94 7.77 -14.95
CA PRO A 1 -17.88 7.91 -13.91
C PRO A 1 -16.51 7.67 -14.53
N MET A 2 -15.51 8.48 -14.19
CA MET A 2 -14.11 8.29 -14.64
C MET A 2 -13.34 7.54 -13.56
N ASP A 3 -12.40 6.68 -13.95
CA ASP A 3 -11.55 5.96 -12.99
C ASP A 3 -10.73 6.95 -12.15
N ARG A 4 -10.33 6.56 -10.94
CA ARG A 4 -9.49 7.43 -10.11
C ARG A 4 -8.01 7.33 -10.46
N PHE A 5 -7.54 6.12 -10.75
CA PHE A 5 -6.15 5.86 -11.06
C PHE A 5 -6.03 5.53 -12.54
N HIS A 6 -5.18 6.27 -13.25
CA HIS A 6 -4.93 6.07 -14.66
C HIS A 6 -3.44 5.89 -14.89
N ARG A 7 -3.05 4.95 -15.76
CA ARG A 7 -1.67 4.81 -16.27
C ARG A 7 -0.60 4.74 -15.16
N ARG A 8 -0.91 4.08 -14.05
CA ARG A 8 -0.05 3.97 -12.87
C ARG A 8 0.10 2.53 -12.42
N LEU A 9 1.26 2.19 -11.85
CA LEU A 9 1.44 0.92 -11.14
C LEU A 9 0.70 0.98 -9.82
N LEU A 10 -0.12 -0.02 -9.53
CA LEU A 10 -0.97 -0.08 -8.35
C LEU A 10 -0.51 -1.16 -7.37
N TRP A 11 -0.56 -0.83 -6.09
CA TRP A 11 -0.51 -1.81 -4.99
C TRP A 11 -1.83 -1.79 -4.24
N PRO A 12 -2.49 -2.95 -4.04
CA PRO A 12 -3.66 -3.03 -3.19
C PRO A 12 -3.26 -2.84 -1.72
N ILE A 13 -3.95 -1.93 -1.03
CA ILE A 13 -3.82 -1.72 0.41
C ILE A 13 -4.92 -2.55 1.08
N ARG A 14 -4.52 -3.46 1.96
CA ARG A 14 -5.41 -4.43 2.61
C ARG A 14 -5.61 -4.11 4.09
N ALA A 15 -6.78 -4.45 4.60
CA ALA A 15 -7.01 -4.54 6.04
C ALA A 15 -6.24 -5.74 6.60
N SER A 16 -6.14 -5.83 7.93
CA SER A 16 -5.43 -6.93 8.61
C SER A 16 -6.06 -8.31 8.41
N GLY A 17 -7.29 -8.40 7.86
CA GLY A 17 -7.95 -9.63 7.43
C GLY A 17 -7.69 -10.02 5.97
N GLY A 18 -6.98 -9.17 5.21
CA GLY A 18 -6.63 -9.40 3.81
C GLY A 18 -7.58 -8.75 2.80
N GLU A 19 -8.68 -8.14 3.24
CA GLU A 19 -9.63 -7.45 2.37
C GLU A 19 -9.02 -6.18 1.76
N VAL A 20 -9.19 -5.95 0.46
CA VAL A 20 -8.71 -4.73 -0.20
C VAL A 20 -9.61 -3.55 0.19
N ILE A 21 -9.01 -2.53 0.78
CA ILE A 21 -9.71 -1.32 1.26
C ILE A 21 -9.28 -0.05 0.51
N GLY A 22 -8.23 -0.13 -0.31
CA GLY A 22 -7.75 0.97 -1.12
C GLY A 22 -6.55 0.58 -1.98
N PHE A 23 -5.94 1.58 -2.60
CA PHE A 23 -4.78 1.40 -3.47
C PHE A 23 -3.78 2.55 -3.26
N GLY A 24 -2.50 2.21 -3.37
CA GLY A 24 -1.44 3.17 -3.63
C GLY A 24 -1.02 3.07 -5.10
N ALA A 25 -0.75 4.22 -5.73
CA ALA A 25 -0.51 4.32 -7.16
C ALA A 25 0.74 5.15 -7.47
N ARG A 26 1.71 4.56 -8.16
CA ARG A 26 2.98 5.22 -8.55
C ARG A 26 2.94 5.68 -9.99
N ARG A 27 3.36 6.93 -10.23
CA ARG A 27 3.58 7.47 -11.58
C ARG A 27 4.63 6.65 -12.33
N ILE A 28 4.34 6.33 -13.60
CA ILE A 28 5.24 5.60 -14.50
C ILE A 28 5.58 6.42 -15.76
N PHE A 29 4.67 7.28 -16.21
CA PHE A 29 4.85 8.07 -17.42
C PHE A 29 5.11 9.55 -17.13
N ASP A 30 6.02 10.15 -17.88
CA ASP A 30 6.40 11.57 -17.74
C ASP A 30 5.30 12.52 -18.23
N ASP A 31 4.40 12.08 -19.10
CA ASP A 31 3.25 12.85 -19.60
C ASP A 31 1.97 12.67 -18.76
N ASP A 32 2.04 11.99 -17.60
CA ASP A 32 0.90 11.88 -16.68
C ASP A 32 0.54 13.25 -16.10
N GLN A 33 -0.72 13.68 -16.30
CA GLN A 33 -1.24 14.95 -15.80
C GLN A 33 -1.25 15.05 -14.27
N MET A 34 -1.30 13.90 -13.57
CA MET A 34 -1.12 13.88 -12.12
C MET A 34 0.38 13.90 -11.81
N GLU A 35 0.93 15.03 -11.39
CA GLU A 35 2.40 15.14 -11.25
C GLU A 35 2.96 14.38 -10.05
N ALA A 36 2.13 14.13 -9.02
CA ALA A 36 2.54 13.47 -7.79
C ALA A 36 3.14 12.06 -8.03
N LYS A 37 4.32 11.81 -7.45
CA LYS A 37 5.03 10.52 -7.55
C LYS A 37 4.19 9.34 -7.05
N TYR A 38 3.48 9.55 -5.93
CA TYR A 38 2.53 8.59 -5.35
C TYR A 38 1.20 9.27 -5.04
N VAL A 39 0.11 8.58 -5.31
CA VAL A 39 -1.25 8.96 -4.89
C VAL A 39 -1.96 7.76 -4.29
N ASN A 40 -2.85 8.01 -3.33
CA ASN A 40 -3.61 6.96 -2.64
C ASN A 40 -5.11 7.12 -2.85
N THR A 41 -5.86 6.08 -2.50
CA THR A 41 -7.29 6.17 -2.23
C THR A 41 -7.55 7.34 -1.27
N PRO A 42 -8.56 8.20 -1.53
CA PRO A 42 -8.90 9.29 -0.62
C PRO A 42 -9.52 8.71 0.66
N GLY A 43 -9.73 9.54 1.68
CA GLY A 43 -10.40 9.08 2.91
C GLY A 43 -11.78 8.48 2.60
N THR A 44 -12.04 7.27 3.07
CA THR A 44 -13.35 6.60 3.00
C THR A 44 -13.68 5.96 4.35
N VAL A 45 -14.87 5.36 4.46
CA VAL A 45 -15.25 4.56 5.64
C VAL A 45 -14.27 3.39 5.83
N LEU A 46 -13.77 2.82 4.74
CA LEU A 46 -12.85 1.68 4.74
C LEU A 46 -11.37 2.10 4.79
N TYR A 47 -11.03 3.26 4.22
CA TYR A 47 -9.65 3.72 4.05
C TYR A 47 -9.35 4.96 4.90
N LYS A 48 -8.55 4.77 5.94
CA LYS A 48 -8.04 5.86 6.81
C LYS A 48 -6.52 5.90 6.73
N LYS A 49 -5.96 6.89 6.01
CA LYS A 49 -4.52 7.01 5.74
C LYS A 49 -3.65 6.91 7.01
N SER A 50 -4.10 7.45 8.14
CA SER A 50 -3.36 7.44 9.40
C SER A 50 -3.31 6.08 10.11
N ALA A 51 -4.10 5.09 9.68
CA ALA A 51 -4.25 3.81 10.38
C ALA A 51 -3.93 2.58 9.51
N VAL A 52 -3.71 2.77 8.20
CA VAL A 52 -3.40 1.67 7.27
C VAL A 52 -1.90 1.42 7.19
N LEU A 53 -1.51 0.15 7.14
CA LEU A 53 -0.12 -0.30 6.98
C LEU A 53 -0.07 -1.32 5.84
N PHE A 54 0.73 -1.04 4.81
CA PHE A 54 0.94 -1.97 3.71
C PHE A 54 1.77 -3.18 4.18
N GLY A 55 1.36 -4.39 3.80
CA GLY A 55 2.02 -5.65 4.20
C GLY A 55 1.62 -6.18 5.58
N LEU A 56 0.76 -5.48 6.34
CA LEU A 56 0.32 -5.95 7.65
C LEU A 56 -0.45 -7.27 7.56
N ASP A 57 -1.23 -7.48 6.51
CA ASP A 57 -1.93 -8.74 6.23
C ASP A 57 -0.96 -9.92 6.10
N LEU A 58 0.21 -9.70 5.51
CA LEU A 58 1.27 -10.72 5.39
C LEU A 58 2.05 -10.88 6.69
N ALA A 59 2.38 -9.77 7.37
CA ALA A 59 3.29 -9.76 8.51
C ALA A 59 2.63 -10.10 9.85
N ARG A 60 1.30 -9.96 9.99
CA ARG A 60 0.59 -10.01 11.28
C ARG A 60 0.93 -11.26 12.11
N ARG A 61 0.93 -12.43 11.48
CA ARG A 61 1.20 -13.70 12.17
C ARG A 61 2.64 -13.76 12.68
N ASP A 62 3.59 -13.35 11.85
CA ASP A 62 5.02 -13.44 12.18
C ASP A 62 5.44 -12.37 13.19
N ILE A 63 4.85 -11.17 13.13
CA ILE A 63 5.00 -10.14 14.17
C ILE A 63 4.54 -10.68 15.53
N ALA A 64 3.38 -11.34 15.57
CA ALA A 64 2.84 -11.90 16.82
C ALA A 64 3.73 -13.04 17.36
N LYS A 65 4.26 -13.90 16.48
CA LYS A 65 5.12 -15.02 16.86
C LYS A 65 6.52 -14.57 17.30
N ALA A 66 7.10 -13.57 16.65
CA ALA A 66 8.46 -13.10 16.89
C ALA A 66 8.54 -11.90 17.85
N HIS A 67 7.41 -11.35 18.26
CA HIS A 67 7.30 -10.12 19.05
C HIS A 67 8.12 -8.96 18.47
N ARG A 68 8.17 -8.85 17.13
CA ARG A 68 9.00 -7.88 16.43
C ARG A 68 8.31 -7.39 15.17
N ALA A 69 8.34 -6.09 14.97
CA ALA A 69 7.94 -5.45 13.72
C ALA A 69 9.13 -4.69 13.13
N VAL A 70 9.19 -4.65 11.80
CA VAL A 70 10.16 -3.83 11.06
C VAL A 70 9.36 -2.86 10.21
N VAL A 71 9.58 -1.57 10.42
CA VAL A 71 8.91 -0.50 9.68
C VAL A 71 9.86 0.03 8.61
N VAL A 72 9.37 0.16 7.39
CA VAL A 72 10.11 0.66 6.22
C VAL A 72 9.29 1.71 5.49
N GLU A 73 9.95 2.50 4.65
CA GLU A 73 9.37 3.71 4.03
C GLU A 73 8.36 3.40 2.92
N GLY A 74 8.65 2.45 2.03
CA GLY A 74 7.91 2.27 0.79
C GLY A 74 7.33 0.88 0.56
N TYR A 75 6.39 0.79 -0.39
CA TYR A 75 5.77 -0.47 -0.82
C TYR A 75 6.81 -1.48 -1.33
N THR A 76 7.78 -1.00 -2.10
CA THR A 76 8.84 -1.85 -2.66
C THR A 76 9.79 -2.36 -1.58
N ASP A 77 10.01 -1.58 -0.52
CA ASP A 77 10.86 -1.99 0.60
C ASP A 77 10.17 -3.10 1.38
N VAL A 78 8.86 -2.97 1.63
CA VAL A 78 8.05 -4.04 2.23
C VAL A 78 8.14 -5.32 1.37
N MET A 79 7.98 -5.21 0.05
CA MET A 79 8.09 -6.36 -0.84
C MET A 79 9.49 -7.01 -0.77
N ALA A 80 10.56 -6.21 -0.83
CA ALA A 80 11.93 -6.71 -0.78
C ALA A 80 12.22 -7.43 0.55
N MET A 81 11.78 -6.85 1.67
CA MET A 81 11.96 -7.44 3.00
C MET A 81 11.20 -8.77 3.12
N HIS A 82 9.94 -8.84 2.69
CA HIS A 82 9.17 -10.09 2.73
C HIS A 82 9.75 -11.17 1.82
N LEU A 83 10.29 -10.80 0.65
CA LEU A 83 10.92 -11.76 -0.27
C LEU A 83 12.24 -12.32 0.27
N ALA A 84 12.95 -11.56 1.11
CA ALA A 84 14.21 -11.98 1.70
C ALA A 84 14.07 -12.93 2.90
N GLY A 85 12.87 -13.00 3.51
CA GLY A 85 12.59 -13.81 4.71
C GLY A 85 12.96 -13.12 6.02
#